data_AF-A0A3B9UCY0-F1
#
_entry.id   AF-A0A3B9UCY0-F1
#
_cell.length_a   1.000
_cell.length_b   1.000
_cell.length_c   1.000
_cell.angle_alpha   90.00
_cell.angle_beta   90.00
_cell.angle_gamma   90.00
#
_symmetry.space_group_name_H-M   'P 1'
#
loop_
_entity.id
_entity.type
_entity.pdbx_description
1 polymer ?
#
loop_
_entity_poly.entity_id
_entity_poly.type
_entity_poly.pdbx_seq_one_letter_code
_entity_poly.pdbx_strand_id
1 'polypeptide(L)'
;MPHSDPFYPSLAVPANPLVRSLAPSARRSRGLEAEDAALAHYTALGYTLLARNWRHHHFEVDLILAAPDGGTFVAAEVKFQSRLTDFAPWNRPQLQRIQRAAAAFGRSHRHRGSWRI
;
A
#
# COMPACT_ATOMS: atom_id res chain seq x y z
N MET A 1 10.17 -27.20 32.90
CA MET A 1 9.38 -25.95 32.92
C MET A 1 9.50 -25.36 34.32
N PRO A 2 9.79 -24.05 34.44
CA PRO A 2 8.78 -23.04 34.17
C PRO A 2 9.10 -22.14 32.97
N HIS A 3 8.02 -21.60 32.44
CA HIS A 3 7.89 -20.78 31.24
C HIS A 3 8.26 -19.34 31.57
N SER A 4 9.25 -18.78 30.90
CA SER A 4 9.56 -17.36 30.95
C SER A 4 8.72 -16.66 29.89
N ASP A 5 7.62 -16.03 30.27
CA ASP A 5 6.92 -15.08 29.41
C ASP A 5 7.84 -13.87 29.14
N PRO A 6 8.14 -13.51 27.89
CA PRO A 6 8.82 -12.25 27.61
C PRO A 6 7.84 -11.09 27.84
N PHE A 7 8.11 -10.34 28.89
CA PHE A 7 7.52 -9.04 29.18
C PHE A 7 7.77 -8.11 27.98
N TYR A 8 6.76 -7.88 27.12
CA TYR A 8 6.81 -6.78 26.16
C TYR A 8 6.35 -5.52 26.89
N PRO A 9 7.25 -4.55 27.21
CA PRO A 9 6.78 -3.29 27.74
C PRO A 9 5.94 -2.62 26.64
N SER A 10 4.69 -2.31 27.00
CA SER A 10 3.81 -1.43 26.24
C SER A 10 4.62 -0.24 25.72
N LEU A 11 4.64 -0.05 24.39
CA LEU A 11 5.21 1.11 23.73
C LEU A 11 4.43 2.36 24.16
N ALA A 12 4.75 2.86 25.34
CA ALA A 12 4.35 4.19 25.78
C ALA A 12 4.94 5.18 24.78
N VAL A 13 4.07 5.75 23.96
CA VAL A 13 4.41 6.85 23.06
C VAL A 13 5.12 7.93 23.90
N PRO A 14 6.35 8.35 23.56
CA PRO A 14 7.08 9.31 24.39
C PRO A 14 6.27 10.61 24.52
N ALA A 15 6.17 11.13 25.75
CA ALA A 15 5.49 12.38 26.07
C ALA A 15 6.17 13.64 25.49
N ASN A 16 7.21 13.48 24.66
CA ASN A 16 7.92 14.59 24.04
C ASN A 16 7.04 15.24 22.94
N PRO A 17 6.67 16.52 23.08
CA PRO A 17 5.80 17.22 22.13
C PRO A 17 6.38 17.29 20.70
N LEU A 18 7.71 17.30 20.55
CA LEU A 18 8.38 17.26 19.25
C LEU A 18 8.24 15.88 18.57
N VAL A 19 8.26 14.80 19.36
CA VAL A 19 8.04 13.43 18.86
C VAL A 19 6.58 13.24 18.45
N ARG A 20 5.64 13.82 19.22
CA ARG A 20 4.21 13.79 18.86
C ARG A 20 3.91 14.53 17.56
N SER A 21 4.60 15.65 17.26
CA SER A 21 4.40 16.37 15.99
C SER A 21 4.99 15.66 14.77
N LEU A 22 5.97 14.79 14.96
CA LEU A 22 6.59 13.99 13.90
C LEU A 22 5.87 12.65 13.67
N ALA A 23 5.13 12.17 14.68
CA ALA A 23 4.35 10.95 14.56
C ALA A 23 3.25 11.11 13.49
N PRO A 24 3.02 10.11 12.62
CA PRO A 24 1.94 10.16 11.66
C PRO A 24 0.60 10.33 12.39
N SER A 25 -0.31 11.10 11.79
CA SER A 25 -1.69 11.14 12.29
C SER A 25 -2.29 9.73 12.30
N ALA A 26 -3.24 9.47 13.21
CA ALA A 26 -3.87 8.13 13.30
C ALA A 26 -4.45 7.65 11.96
N ARG A 27 -4.94 8.57 11.12
CA ARG A 27 -5.39 8.26 9.75
C ARG A 27 -4.22 7.83 8.85
N ARG A 28 -3.09 8.53 8.91
CA ARG A 28 -1.89 8.19 8.13
C ARG A 28 -1.30 6.86 8.59
N SER A 29 -1.24 6.59 9.88
CA SER A 29 -0.78 5.29 10.41
C SER A 29 -1.64 4.13 9.90
N ARG A 30 -2.97 4.27 9.94
CA ARG A 30 -3.90 3.26 9.38
C ARG A 30 -3.72 3.04 7.88
N GLY A 31 -3.43 4.10 7.13
CA GLY A 31 -3.10 3.99 5.70
C GLY A 31 -1.83 3.16 5.47
N LEU A 32 -0.76 3.46 6.22
CA LEU A 32 0.50 2.72 6.15
C LEU A 32 0.33 1.25 6.55
N GLU A 33 -0.41 0.97 7.63
CA GLU A 33 -0.73 -0.39 8.06
C GLU A 33 -1.51 -1.16 6.99
N ALA A 34 -2.47 -0.51 6.32
CA ALA A 34 -3.21 -1.12 5.23
C ALA A 34 -2.32 -1.43 4.01
N GLU A 35 -1.44 -0.49 3.64
CA GLU A 35 -0.46 -0.71 2.56
C GLU A 35 0.47 -1.88 2.89
N ASP A 36 0.96 -1.97 4.13
CA ASP A 36 1.83 -3.06 4.59
C ASP A 36 1.09 -4.41 4.54
N ALA A 37 -0.15 -4.45 5.01
CA ALA A 37 -0.99 -5.65 4.96
C ALA A 37 -1.28 -6.09 3.51
N ALA A 38 -1.58 -5.14 2.61
CA ALA A 38 -1.79 -5.41 1.20
C ALA A 38 -0.52 -5.97 0.54
N LEU A 39 0.63 -5.36 0.80
CA LEU A 39 1.92 -5.84 0.30
C LEU A 39 2.22 -7.26 0.82
N ALA A 40 2.02 -7.52 2.11
CA ALA A 40 2.23 -8.84 2.69
C ALA A 40 1.34 -9.90 2.02
N HIS A 41 0.06 -9.57 1.78
CA HIS A 41 -0.86 -10.45 1.06
C HIS A 41 -0.39 -10.76 -0.37
N TYR A 42 -0.06 -9.74 -1.16
CA TYR A 42 0.43 -9.94 -2.52
C TYR A 42 1.75 -10.71 -2.57
N THR A 43 2.66 -10.43 -1.64
CA THR A 43 3.93 -11.15 -1.51
C THR A 43 3.71 -12.62 -1.22
N ALA A 44 2.76 -12.96 -0.33
CA ALA A 44 2.39 -14.35 -0.05
C ALA A 44 1.80 -15.06 -1.28
N LEU A 45 1.19 -14.32 -2.21
CA LEU A 45 0.71 -14.83 -3.50
C LEU A 45 1.81 -14.89 -4.58
N GLY A 46 3.06 -14.55 -4.24
CA GLY A 46 4.22 -14.60 -5.14
C GLY A 46 4.45 -13.33 -5.96
N TYR A 47 3.72 -12.25 -5.72
CA TYR A 47 3.97 -10.98 -6.39
C TYR A 47 5.22 -10.31 -5.82
N THR A 48 5.92 -9.55 -6.66
CA THR A 48 7.12 -8.79 -6.26
C THR A 48 6.84 -7.29 -6.29
N LEU A 49 7.18 -6.57 -5.22
CA LEU A 49 7.04 -5.11 -5.19
C LEU A 49 8.00 -4.45 -6.19
N LEU A 50 7.44 -3.64 -7.10
CA LEU A 50 8.20 -2.80 -8.02
C LEU A 50 8.32 -1.37 -7.50
N ALA A 51 7.23 -0.82 -6.95
CA ALA A 51 7.23 0.52 -6.37
C ALA A 51 6.14 0.65 -5.30
N ARG A 52 6.42 1.47 -4.28
CA ARG A 52 5.46 1.90 -3.26
C ARG A 52 5.32 3.41 -3.29
N ASN A 53 4.10 3.91 -3.09
CA ASN A 53 3.76 5.33 -3.13
C ASN A 53 4.29 6.00 -4.40
N TRP A 54 4.08 5.34 -5.55
CA TRP A 54 4.63 5.78 -6.83
C TRP A 54 3.86 6.99 -7.34
N ARG A 55 4.60 8.04 -7.74
CA ARG A 55 4.04 9.32 -8.17
C ARG A 55 4.58 9.72 -9.53
N HIS A 56 3.70 10.25 -10.38
CA HIS A 56 4.06 10.79 -11.69
C HIS A 56 3.12 11.95 -12.06
N HIS A 57 3.67 13.17 -12.05
CA HIS A 57 2.89 14.41 -12.10
C HIS A 57 1.77 14.43 -11.04
N HIS A 58 0.51 14.49 -11.48
CA HIS A 58 -0.68 14.51 -10.61
C HIS A 58 -1.27 13.11 -10.36
N PHE A 59 -0.60 12.06 -10.83
CA PHE A 59 -1.00 10.67 -10.61
C PHE A 59 -0.21 10.06 -9.47
N GLU A 60 -0.88 9.25 -8.66
CA GLU A 60 -0.29 8.49 -7.55
C GLU A 60 -0.96 7.13 -7.49
N VAL A 61 -0.17 6.11 -7.15
CA VAL A 61 -0.60 4.72 -6.91
C VAL A 61 0.17 4.21 -5.70
N ASP A 62 -0.53 3.57 -4.77
CA ASP A 62 0.07 3.11 -3.51
C ASP A 62 1.04 1.95 -3.72
N LEU A 63 0.68 0.97 -4.56
CA LEU A 63 1.54 -0.19 -4.84
C LEU A 63 1.58 -0.52 -6.34
N ILE A 64 2.78 -0.79 -6.84
CA ILE A 64 3.00 -1.41 -8.15
C ILE A 64 3.70 -2.75 -7.93
N LEU A 65 3.11 -3.84 -8.41
CA LEU A 65 3.51 -5.21 -8.10
C LEU A 65 3.70 -6.00 -9.39
N ALA A 66 4.84 -6.65 -9.60
CA ALA A 66 5.01 -7.64 -10.67
C ALA A 66 4.27 -8.92 -10.30
N ALA A 67 3.51 -9.45 -11.24
CA ALA A 67 2.88 -10.76 -11.10
C ALA A 67 3.93 -11.89 -11.26
N PRO A 68 3.68 -13.07 -10.67
CA PRO A 68 4.57 -14.22 -10.79
C PRO A 68 4.78 -14.70 -12.23
N ASP A 69 3.86 -14.37 -13.14
CA ASP A 69 3.93 -14.72 -14.56
C ASP A 69 5.03 -13.97 -15.34
N GLY A 70 5.64 -12.94 -14.74
CA GLY A 70 6.71 -12.13 -15.33
C GLY A 70 6.27 -11.20 -16.46
N GLY A 71 5.00 -11.28 -16.89
CA GLY A 71 4.44 -10.52 -18.01
C GLY A 71 3.45 -9.45 -17.58
N THR A 72 2.96 -9.50 -16.34
CA THR A 72 1.92 -8.60 -15.85
C THR A 72 2.42 -7.82 -14.64
N PHE A 73 2.04 -6.54 -14.52
CA PHE A 73 2.08 -5.85 -13.24
C PHE A 73 0.68 -5.40 -12.79
N VAL A 74 0.49 -5.25 -11.49
CA VAL A 74 -0.73 -4.75 -10.87
C VAL A 74 -0.44 -3.38 -10.27
N ALA A 75 -1.28 -2.40 -10.58
CA ALA A 75 -1.29 -1.10 -9.95
C ALA A 75 -2.46 -1.04 -8.96
N ALA A 76 -2.16 -1.20 -7.68
CA ALA A 76 -3.15 -1.31 -6.63
C ALA A 76 -3.25 -0.01 -5.83
N GLU A 77 -4.48 0.48 -5.65
CA GLU A 77 -4.77 1.49 -4.64
C GLU A 77 -5.38 0.81 -3.41
N VAL A 78 -4.82 1.13 -2.26
CA VAL A 78 -5.11 0.49 -0.98
C VAL A 78 -6.03 1.38 -0.17
N LYS A 79 -7.14 0.81 0.29
CA LYS A 79 -8.10 1.51 1.15
C LYS A 79 -8.22 0.78 2.47
N PHE A 80 -7.87 1.46 3.55
CA PHE A 80 -8.23 1.01 4.89
C PHE A 80 -9.75 1.09 5.06
N GLN A 81 -10.36 0.00 5.53
CA GLN A 81 -11.78 -0.05 5.91
C GLN A 81 -11.91 -0.61 7.31
N SER A 82 -12.64 0.10 8.18
CA SER A 82 -12.90 -0.35 9.56
C SER A 82 -13.96 -1.44 9.63
N ARG A 83 -14.89 -1.47 8.67
CA ARG A 83 -15.96 -2.46 8.57
C ARG A 83 -16.08 -2.90 7.13
N LEU A 84 -16.46 -4.17 6.92
CA LEU A 84 -16.65 -4.72 5.57
C LEU A 84 -17.79 -4.02 4.81
N THR A 85 -18.75 -3.44 5.52
CA THR A 85 -19.86 -2.66 4.96
C THR A 85 -19.44 -1.28 4.44
N ASP A 86 -18.22 -0.82 4.77
CA ASP A 86 -17.70 0.50 4.35
C ASP A 86 -17.16 0.45 2.91
N PHE A 87 -17.34 -0.67 2.20
CA PHE A 87 -16.94 -0.82 0.81
C PHE A 87 -17.69 0.17 -0.08
N ALA A 88 -16.99 1.23 -0.48
CA ALA A 88 -17.47 2.17 -1.48
C ALA A 88 -16.99 1.74 -2.88
N PRO A 89 -17.91 1.56 -3.86
CA PRO A 89 -17.51 1.24 -5.21
C PRO A 89 -16.66 2.37 -5.80
N TRP A 90 -15.72 1.99 -6.66
CA TRP A 90 -14.91 2.92 -7.41
C TRP A 90 -15.78 3.81 -8.30
N ASN A 91 -15.60 5.13 -8.22
CA ASN A 91 -16.21 6.03 -9.18
C ASN A 91 -15.37 6.13 -10.47
N ARG A 92 -15.99 6.59 -11.58
CA ARG A 92 -15.33 6.68 -12.89
C ARG A 92 -14.03 7.52 -12.86
N PRO A 93 -14.00 8.73 -12.24
CA PRO A 93 -12.76 9.50 -12.12
C PRO A 93 -11.62 8.76 -11.41
N GLN A 94 -11.92 8.05 -10.32
CA GLN A 94 -10.91 7.29 -9.59
C GLN A 94 -10.32 6.16 -10.44
N LEU A 95 -11.17 5.39 -11.13
CA LEU A 95 -10.72 4.35 -12.06
C LEU A 95 -9.82 4.93 -13.16
N GLN A 96 -10.24 6.04 -13.78
CA GLN A 96 -9.44 6.71 -14.82
C GLN A 96 -8.09 7.18 -14.28
N ARG A 97 -8.03 7.65 -13.03
CA ARG A 97 -6.77 8.10 -12.41
C ARG A 97 -5.78 6.95 -12.27
N ILE A 98 -6.23 5.80 -11.75
CA ILE A 98 -5.37 4.63 -11.56
C ILE A 98 -4.95 4.04 -12.91
N GLN A 99 -5.86 3.96 -13.90
CA GLN A 99 -5.51 3.53 -15.26
C GLN A 99 -4.44 4.41 -15.89
N ARG A 100 -4.56 5.73 -15.76
CA ARG A 100 -3.55 6.68 -16.28
C ARG A 100 -2.21 6.52 -15.57
N ALA A 101 -2.23 6.29 -14.26
CA ALA A 101 -1.04 6.06 -13.47
C ALA A 101 -0.34 4.74 -13.85
N ALA A 102 -1.09 3.64 -13.97
CA ALA A 102 -0.57 2.35 -14.43
C ALA A 102 0.06 2.48 -15.83
N ALA A 103 -0.63 3.13 -16.77
CA ALA A 103 -0.10 3.37 -18.10
C ALA A 103 1.17 4.26 -18.08
N ALA A 104 1.24 5.24 -17.18
CA ALA A 104 2.43 6.07 -17.00
C ALA A 104 3.61 5.27 -16.43
N PHE A 105 3.37 4.39 -15.45
CA PHE A 105 4.39 3.51 -14.90
C PHE A 105 4.96 2.57 -15.96
N GLY A 106 4.09 1.94 -16.75
CA GLY A 106 4.52 1.05 -17.83
C GLY A 106 5.39 1.77 -18.87
N ARG A 107 5.03 3.01 -19.24
CA ARG A 107 5.84 3.83 -20.16
C ARG A 107 7.21 4.20 -19.56
N SER A 108 7.27 4.66 -18.32
CA SER A 108 8.52 5.11 -17.70
C SER A 108 9.51 3.97 -17.45
N HIS A 109 9.02 2.74 -17.22
CA HIS A 109 9.86 1.56 -16.99
C HIS A 109 10.02 0.67 -18.22
N ARG A 110 9.53 1.13 -19.39
CA ARG A 110 9.59 0.40 -20.67
C ARG A 110 9.03 -1.02 -20.56
N HIS A 111 8.00 -1.21 -19.73
CA HIS A 111 7.34 -2.51 -19.54
C HIS A 111 6.71 -2.96 -20.86
N ARG A 112 6.99 -4.21 -21.26
CA ARG A 112 6.53 -4.76 -22.55
C ARG A 112 5.31 -5.66 -22.43
N GLY A 113 4.89 -5.97 -21.21
CA GLY A 113 3.76 -6.84 -20.93
C GLY A 113 2.47 -6.10 -20.62
N SER A 114 1.54 -6.78 -19.96
CA SER A 114 0.23 -6.23 -19.60
C SER A 114 0.22 -5.60 -18.21
N TRP A 115 -0.85 -4.88 -17.88
CA TRP A 115 -1.11 -4.40 -16.53
C TRP A 115 -2.57 -4.51 -16.14
N ARG A 116 -2.82 -4.58 -14.82
CA ARG A 116 -4.16 -4.64 -14.21
C ARG A 116 -4.26 -3.63 -13.07
N ILE A 117 -5.48 -3.28 -12.69
CA ILE A 117 -5.82 -2.43 -11.54
C ILE A 117 -6.76 -3.17 -10.61
#